data_AF-A0A964NGG6-F1
#
_entry.id   AF-A0A964NGG6-F1
#
_cell.length_a   1.000
_cell.length_b   1.000
_cell.length_c   1.000
_cell.angle_alpha   90.00
_cell.angle_beta   90.00
_cell.angle_gamma   90.00
#
_symmetry.space_group_name_H-M   'P 1'
#
loop_
_entity.id
_entity.type
_entity.pdbx_description
1 polymer ?
#
loop_
_entity_poly.entity_id
_entity_poly.type
_entity_poly.pdbx_seq_one_letter_code
_entity_poly.pdbx_strand_id
1 'polypeptide(L)'
;MALSSSVWISFAEIARHAATRRVVFWGQTEWMVKALAYLPRPAAYVVDNSVVEHGTTVEGLPVVAPETLWADDRDGVFVVVTTRAFMEVAAQLEANGFTAGRHFCVSPTLRDFQIISAISNCERNVFLMVSDPVAPDDPNRGGGVYELDLKTRQTRKRLSGFCHGIVDGPEGTVYLVDDSVGGVREVDSEWQTRRVIPLPPKSRPHGVAYCPKRHRLYVNLSGKDAIIGIDPESGEVVSTIQISDKYASHGTPQHHVNDGFVSGDSLYVSMFSFTGNWKQQVADGGVLEFDLRNGKCTGPVVSNLWMPHSPVIIGGALHYCDSMRGAVYNFSARPLVRTYGFIRGIAHDGELYYVGQSRHRYLGRLIGQAENISLDTGIFIVDEASRATRFVATPDLVDVKTLYLPPAPRET
;
A
#
# COMPACT_ATOMS: atom_id res chain seq x y z
N MET A 1 12.72 16.17 0.94
CA MET A 1 12.28 16.72 -0.37
C MET A 1 12.57 15.67 -1.42
N ALA A 2 11.60 15.27 -2.24
CA ALA A 2 11.85 14.40 -3.39
C ALA A 2 12.53 15.21 -4.50
N LEU A 3 13.48 14.62 -5.23
CA LEU A 3 14.06 15.28 -6.40
C LEU A 3 13.03 15.38 -7.54
N SER A 4 13.11 16.44 -8.32
CA SER A 4 12.30 16.58 -9.55
C SER A 4 12.46 15.35 -10.43
N SER A 5 11.37 14.87 -11.02
CA SER A 5 11.41 13.77 -12.00
C SER A 5 12.34 14.07 -13.18
N SER A 6 12.54 15.36 -13.50
CA SER A 6 13.47 15.81 -14.54
C SER A 6 14.94 15.49 -14.26
N VAL A 7 15.32 15.17 -13.01
CA VAL A 7 16.70 14.81 -12.66
C VAL A 7 17.09 13.40 -13.12
N TRP A 8 16.10 12.54 -13.38
CA TRP A 8 16.29 11.14 -13.76
C TRP A 8 16.18 11.00 -15.27
N ILE A 9 17.32 11.03 -15.95
CA ILE A 9 17.40 10.86 -17.42
C ILE A 9 18.11 9.55 -17.78
N SER A 10 17.93 9.09 -19.00
CA SER A 10 18.58 7.88 -19.54
C SER A 10 20.04 8.11 -19.94
N PHE A 11 20.81 7.03 -20.11
CA PHE A 11 22.17 7.13 -20.67
C PHE A 11 22.21 7.75 -22.07
N ALA A 12 21.16 7.54 -22.89
CA ALA A 12 21.06 8.15 -24.21
C ALA A 12 20.89 9.68 -24.12
N GLU A 13 20.16 10.17 -23.12
CA GLU A 13 20.01 11.61 -22.87
C GLU A 13 21.31 12.21 -22.31
N ILE A 14 22.01 11.51 -21.40
CA ILE A 14 23.35 11.91 -20.96
C ILE A 14 24.29 12.05 -22.16
N ALA A 15 24.30 11.08 -23.08
CA ALA A 15 25.12 11.14 -24.29
C ALA A 15 24.76 12.33 -25.18
N ARG A 16 23.47 12.72 -25.28
CA ARG A 16 23.05 13.93 -26.00
C ARG A 16 23.58 15.21 -25.35
N HIS A 17 23.53 15.32 -24.03
CA HIS A 17 24.14 16.45 -23.33
C HIS A 17 25.66 16.47 -23.55
N ALA A 18 26.32 15.33 -23.44
CA ALA A 18 27.76 15.16 -23.64
C ALA A 18 28.26 15.49 -25.07
N ALA A 19 27.37 15.44 -26.07
CA ALA A 19 27.71 15.85 -27.43
C ALA A 19 27.94 17.36 -27.57
N THR A 20 27.32 18.17 -26.72
CA THR A 20 27.35 19.64 -26.80
C THR A 20 28.01 20.31 -25.60
N ARG A 21 28.17 19.60 -24.49
CA ARG A 21 28.70 20.13 -23.23
C ARG A 21 29.78 19.22 -22.66
N ARG A 22 30.65 19.80 -21.83
CA ARG A 22 31.63 19.04 -21.05
C ARG A 22 30.91 18.27 -19.95
N VAL A 23 31.15 16.96 -19.85
CA VAL A 23 30.60 16.17 -18.76
C VAL A 23 31.53 16.23 -17.56
N VAL A 24 30.94 16.49 -16.39
CA VAL A 24 31.61 16.45 -15.09
C VAL A 24 30.90 15.41 -14.24
N PHE A 25 31.64 14.56 -13.54
CA PHE A 25 31.04 13.64 -12.58
C PHE A 25 31.06 14.22 -11.19
N TRP A 26 30.05 13.90 -10.38
CA TRP A 26 30.08 14.20 -8.94
C TRP A 26 30.02 12.90 -8.15
N GLY A 27 31.15 12.53 -7.56
CA GLY A 27 31.35 11.28 -6.82
C GLY A 27 32.03 10.18 -7.64
N GLN A 28 32.98 9.49 -7.01
CA GLN A 28 33.91 8.55 -7.63
C GLN A 28 33.58 7.07 -7.37
N THR A 29 32.40 6.63 -7.78
CA THR A 29 31.90 5.26 -7.47
C THR A 29 31.82 4.37 -8.72
N GLU A 30 31.45 3.09 -8.54
CA GLU A 30 31.15 2.16 -9.64
C GLU A 30 30.10 2.69 -10.64
N TRP A 31 29.20 3.59 -10.21
CA TRP A 31 28.21 4.22 -11.09
C TRP A 31 28.83 5.18 -12.09
N MET A 32 29.95 5.81 -11.71
CA MET A 32 30.75 6.65 -12.60
C MET A 32 31.35 5.82 -13.74
N VAL A 33 31.96 4.68 -13.41
CA VAL A 33 32.55 3.75 -14.40
C VAL A 33 31.49 3.29 -15.40
N LYS A 34 30.29 2.94 -14.92
CA LYS A 34 29.17 2.57 -15.80
C LYS A 34 28.73 3.73 -16.70
N ALA A 35 28.64 4.94 -16.17
CA ALA A 35 28.23 6.11 -16.95
C ALA A 35 29.27 6.54 -17.99
N LEU A 36 30.56 6.41 -17.68
CA LEU A 36 31.68 6.69 -18.59
C LEU A 36 31.57 5.90 -19.90
N ALA A 37 31.14 4.63 -19.82
CA ALA A 37 31.00 3.74 -20.99
C ALA A 37 29.99 4.23 -22.04
N TYR A 38 29.09 5.16 -21.69
CA TYR A 38 28.06 5.68 -22.60
C TYR A 38 28.38 7.09 -23.12
N LEU A 39 29.50 7.69 -22.70
CA LEU A 39 29.85 9.03 -23.15
C LEU A 39 30.46 9.02 -24.55
N PRO A 40 30.00 9.89 -25.47
CA PRO A 40 30.59 10.02 -26.81
C PRO A 40 31.96 10.73 -26.80
N ARG A 41 32.34 11.34 -25.67
CA ARG A 41 33.59 12.09 -25.47
C ARG A 41 34.09 11.88 -24.03
N PRO A 42 35.41 12.00 -23.79
CA PRO A 42 35.95 11.95 -22.43
C PRO A 42 35.30 12.98 -21.51
N ALA A 43 35.05 12.60 -20.26
CA ALA A 43 34.64 13.54 -19.22
C ALA A 43 35.81 14.45 -18.82
N ALA A 44 35.52 15.59 -18.21
CA ALA A 44 36.52 16.60 -17.87
C ALA A 44 37.25 16.30 -16.56
N TYR A 45 36.49 16.05 -15.49
CA TYR A 45 37.00 15.80 -14.14
C TYR A 45 35.89 15.24 -13.23
N VAL A 46 36.26 14.87 -12.01
CA VAL A 46 35.35 14.43 -10.96
C VAL A 46 35.33 15.45 -9.82
N VAL A 47 34.15 15.80 -9.34
CA VAL A 47 33.95 16.63 -8.15
C VAL A 47 33.66 15.72 -6.96
N ASP A 48 34.30 15.99 -5.83
CA ASP A 48 33.97 15.36 -4.56
C ASP A 48 33.99 16.38 -3.41
N ASN A 49 33.13 16.22 -2.40
CA ASN A 49 33.13 17.08 -1.22
C ASN A 49 34.25 16.70 -0.24
N SER A 50 34.78 15.49 -0.35
CA SER A 50 35.83 14.96 0.50
C SER A 50 37.19 15.56 0.13
N VAL A 51 37.74 16.42 1.00
CA VAL A 51 39.04 17.08 0.78
C VAL A 51 40.19 16.07 0.63
N VAL A 52 40.08 14.89 1.24
CA VAL A 52 41.12 13.85 1.13
C VAL A 52 41.21 13.25 -0.27
N GLU A 53 40.16 13.37 -1.08
CA GLU A 53 40.12 12.86 -2.46
C GLU A 53 40.69 13.87 -3.46
N HIS A 54 40.80 15.15 -3.08
CA HIS A 54 41.24 16.20 -3.99
C HIS A 54 42.70 16.01 -4.42
N GLY A 55 42.97 16.22 -5.70
CA GLY A 55 44.29 16.01 -6.30
C GLY A 55 44.61 14.55 -6.63
N THR A 56 43.70 13.61 -6.33
CA THR A 56 43.81 12.23 -6.80
C THR A 56 43.29 12.08 -8.24
N THR A 57 43.33 10.87 -8.78
CA THR A 57 42.84 10.55 -10.13
C THR A 57 42.04 9.26 -10.10
N VAL A 58 40.86 9.26 -10.73
CA VAL A 58 39.99 8.07 -10.86
C VAL A 58 39.60 7.91 -12.32
N GLU A 59 39.79 6.71 -12.88
CA GLU A 59 39.58 6.43 -14.32
C GLU A 59 40.30 7.43 -15.26
N GLY A 60 41.46 7.93 -14.83
CA GLY A 60 42.23 8.92 -15.58
C GLY A 60 41.71 10.37 -15.49
N LEU A 61 40.67 10.63 -14.69
CA LEU A 61 40.10 11.96 -14.46
C LEU A 61 40.60 12.56 -13.13
N PRO A 62 41.02 13.83 -13.10
CA PRO A 62 41.43 14.47 -11.86
C PRO A 62 40.21 14.68 -10.94
N VAL A 63 40.41 14.47 -9.64
CA VAL A 63 39.39 14.74 -8.61
C VAL A 63 39.65 16.13 -8.02
N VAL A 64 38.62 16.99 -8.06
CA VAL A 64 38.72 18.41 -7.70
C VAL A 64 37.64 18.82 -6.70
N ALA A 65 37.88 19.96 -6.05
CA ALA A 65 36.93 20.57 -5.13
C ALA A 65 35.73 21.20 -5.87
N PRO A 66 34.53 21.28 -5.23
CA PRO A 66 33.33 21.87 -5.81
C PRO A 66 33.52 23.28 -6.38
N GLU A 67 34.41 24.08 -5.80
CA GLU A 67 34.75 25.43 -6.23
C GLU A 67 35.23 25.50 -7.67
N THR A 68 35.86 24.42 -8.15
CA THR A 68 36.28 24.29 -9.55
C THR A 68 35.07 24.27 -10.49
N LEU A 69 34.00 23.56 -10.10
CA LEU A 69 32.76 23.52 -10.86
C LEU A 69 31.97 24.82 -10.76
N TRP A 70 32.04 25.54 -9.64
CA TRP A 70 31.40 26.85 -9.49
C TRP A 70 32.01 27.92 -10.39
N ALA A 71 33.29 27.77 -10.74
CA ALA A 71 33.98 28.67 -11.67
C ALA A 71 33.73 28.36 -13.15
N ASP A 72 33.19 27.17 -13.47
CA ASP A 72 32.88 26.75 -14.84
C ASP A 72 31.65 27.49 -15.40
N ASP A 73 31.58 27.62 -16.74
CA ASP A 73 30.35 28.05 -17.41
C ASP A 73 29.28 26.95 -17.27
N ARG A 74 28.27 27.23 -16.43
CA ARG A 74 27.17 26.32 -16.10
C ARG A 74 26.44 25.77 -17.33
N ASP A 75 26.28 26.57 -18.38
CA ASP A 75 25.62 26.14 -19.63
C ASP A 75 26.56 25.33 -20.53
N GLY A 76 27.87 25.46 -20.34
CA GLY A 76 28.92 24.69 -21.01
C GLY A 76 29.20 23.33 -20.37
N VAL A 77 28.68 23.06 -19.17
CA VAL A 77 28.85 21.79 -18.45
C VAL A 77 27.56 21.01 -18.28
N PHE A 78 27.70 19.71 -18.06
CA PHE A 78 26.63 18.84 -17.63
C PHE A 78 27.12 17.90 -16.54
N VAL A 79 26.53 17.98 -15.35
CA VAL A 79 26.96 17.24 -14.17
C VAL A 79 26.19 15.93 -14.05
N VAL A 80 26.89 14.80 -13.95
CA VAL A 80 26.30 13.49 -13.69
C VAL A 80 26.64 13.08 -12.27
N VAL A 81 25.63 13.05 -11.39
CA VAL A 81 25.79 12.70 -9.97
C VAL A 81 25.85 11.18 -9.82
N THR A 82 26.95 10.70 -9.25
CA THR A 82 27.33 9.29 -9.13
C THR A 82 27.72 8.94 -7.69
N THR A 83 27.00 9.48 -6.71
CA THR A 83 27.19 9.19 -5.27
C THR A 83 25.88 8.83 -4.59
N ARG A 84 25.93 8.09 -3.47
CA ARG A 84 24.74 7.82 -2.63
C ARG A 84 24.21 9.08 -1.94
N ALA A 85 25.06 10.10 -1.75
CA ALA A 85 24.67 11.40 -1.22
C ALA A 85 24.02 12.30 -2.29
N PHE A 86 23.37 11.73 -3.31
CA PHE A 86 22.85 12.47 -4.46
C PHE A 86 21.80 13.52 -4.07
N MET A 87 21.09 13.34 -2.95
CA MET A 87 20.15 14.35 -2.42
C MET A 87 20.88 15.61 -1.95
N GLU A 88 21.96 15.43 -1.18
CA GLU A 88 22.78 16.53 -0.66
C GLU A 88 23.51 17.24 -1.80
N VAL A 89 24.06 16.45 -2.74
CA VAL A 89 24.73 16.98 -3.93
C VAL A 89 23.76 17.74 -4.83
N ALA A 90 22.54 17.22 -5.06
CA ALA A 90 21.53 17.94 -5.84
C ALA A 90 21.13 19.25 -5.18
N ALA A 91 20.92 19.26 -3.85
CA ALA A 91 20.65 20.49 -3.11
C ALA A 91 21.81 21.49 -3.19
N GLN A 92 23.06 21.01 -3.12
CA GLN A 92 24.27 21.82 -3.26
C GLN A 92 24.39 22.42 -4.68
N LEU A 93 24.10 21.63 -5.72
CA LEU A 93 24.06 22.09 -7.10
C LEU A 93 22.98 23.17 -7.30
N GLU A 94 21.76 22.95 -6.80
CA GLU A 94 20.66 23.91 -6.89
C GLU A 94 20.95 25.21 -6.12
N ALA A 95 21.53 25.11 -4.92
CA ALA A 95 21.95 26.28 -4.13
C ALA A 95 23.02 27.13 -4.85
N ASN A 96 23.82 26.52 -5.73
CA ASN A 96 24.80 27.19 -6.59
C ASN A 96 24.24 27.49 -8.00
N GLY A 97 22.93 27.45 -8.16
CA GLY A 97 22.20 27.88 -9.36
C GLY A 97 22.27 26.92 -10.55
N PHE A 98 22.59 25.65 -10.32
CA PHE A 98 22.34 24.58 -11.30
C PHE A 98 20.86 24.19 -11.26
N THR A 99 20.38 23.52 -12.31
CA THR A 99 18.95 23.19 -12.46
C THR A 99 18.82 21.74 -12.86
N ALA A 100 18.05 20.97 -12.09
CA ALA A 100 17.84 19.54 -12.32
C ALA A 100 17.24 19.26 -13.70
N GLY A 101 17.83 18.32 -14.43
CA GLY A 101 17.44 17.95 -15.80
C GLY A 101 17.95 18.88 -16.90
N ARG A 102 18.38 20.11 -16.56
CA ARG A 102 19.04 21.04 -17.50
C ARG A 102 20.55 20.99 -17.36
N HIS A 103 21.07 21.23 -16.16
CA HIS A 103 22.50 21.34 -15.88
C HIS A 103 23.07 20.08 -15.25
N PHE A 104 22.24 19.29 -14.56
CA PHE A 104 22.67 18.05 -13.94
C PHE A 104 21.60 16.97 -13.93
N CYS A 105 22.03 15.72 -13.80
CA CYS A 105 21.19 14.58 -13.55
C CYS A 105 21.78 13.68 -12.46
N VAL A 106 20.96 12.79 -11.91
CA VAL A 106 21.44 11.65 -11.12
C VAL A 106 21.62 10.46 -12.06
N SER A 107 22.73 9.72 -11.91
CA SER A 107 23.02 8.58 -12.77
C SER A 107 21.84 7.59 -12.80
N PRO A 108 21.42 7.10 -13.98
CA PRO A 108 20.31 6.15 -14.09
C PRO A 108 20.49 4.90 -13.24
N THR A 109 21.74 4.49 -12.98
CA THR A 109 22.06 3.32 -12.13
C THR A 109 21.80 3.54 -10.65
N LEU A 110 21.65 4.79 -10.20
CA LEU A 110 21.23 5.12 -8.83
C LEU A 110 19.72 5.07 -8.64
N ARG A 111 18.94 4.93 -9.73
CA ARG A 111 17.49 4.78 -9.66
C ARG A 111 17.10 3.52 -8.89
N ASP A 112 17.79 2.41 -9.14
CA ASP A 112 17.61 1.15 -8.40
C ASP A 112 17.89 1.34 -6.91
N PHE A 113 18.96 2.07 -6.57
CA PHE A 113 19.29 2.39 -5.19
C PHE A 113 18.21 3.26 -4.53
N GLN A 114 17.66 4.25 -5.24
CA GLN A 114 16.56 5.08 -4.72
C GLN A 114 15.33 4.23 -4.40
N ILE A 115 14.90 3.37 -5.33
CA ILE A 115 13.75 2.48 -5.15
C ILE A 115 13.98 1.54 -3.97
N ILE A 116 15.13 0.86 -3.94
CA ILE A 116 15.49 -0.06 -2.85
C ILE A 116 15.52 0.69 -1.52
N SER A 117 16.11 1.89 -1.47
CA SER A 117 16.20 2.71 -0.26
C SER A 117 14.81 3.14 0.22
N ALA A 118 13.92 3.60 -0.66
CA ALA A 118 12.56 4.01 -0.29
C ALA A 118 11.79 2.86 0.39
N ILE A 119 11.86 1.65 -0.18
CA ILE A 119 11.20 0.47 0.38
C ILE A 119 11.93 -0.05 1.64
N SER A 120 13.26 0.03 1.67
CA SER A 120 14.09 -0.51 2.76
C SER A 120 14.11 0.37 4.01
N ASN A 121 13.97 1.68 3.82
CA ASN A 121 14.01 2.69 4.87
C ASN A 121 12.63 3.32 5.10
N CYS A 122 11.54 2.61 4.76
CA CYS A 122 10.19 3.04 5.08
C CYS A 122 10.02 3.10 6.61
N GLU A 123 9.99 4.30 7.17
CA GLU A 123 9.81 4.56 8.60
C GLU A 123 8.36 5.01 8.84
N ARG A 124 7.45 4.03 8.95
CA ARG A 124 6.04 4.29 9.22
C ARG A 124 5.43 3.20 10.08
N ASN A 125 4.39 3.54 10.82
CA ASN A 125 3.56 2.57 11.53
C ASN A 125 2.33 2.21 10.68
N VAL A 126 2.08 0.90 10.56
CA VAL A 126 0.91 0.35 9.88
C VAL A 126 0.04 -0.39 10.89
N PHE A 127 -1.26 -0.10 10.93
CA PHE A 127 -2.17 -0.80 11.82
C PHE A 127 -2.81 -1.99 11.11
N LEU A 128 -2.87 -3.11 11.80
CA LEU A 128 -3.35 -4.41 11.31
C LEU A 128 -4.59 -4.79 12.10
N MET A 129 -5.70 -5.03 11.41
CA MET A 129 -6.86 -5.69 12.01
C MET A 129 -6.66 -7.20 11.94
N VAL A 130 -6.65 -7.85 13.09
CA VAL A 130 -6.32 -9.27 13.22
C VAL A 130 -7.49 -10.02 13.83
N SER A 131 -7.95 -11.07 13.15
CA SER A 131 -9.02 -11.96 13.63
C SER A 131 -8.46 -13.30 14.13
N ASP A 132 -7.36 -13.27 14.86
CA ASP A 132 -6.89 -14.45 15.56
C ASP A 132 -7.80 -14.68 16.79
N PRO A 133 -7.99 -15.92 17.25
CA PRO A 133 -8.68 -16.16 18.51
C PRO A 133 -8.03 -15.34 19.64
N VAL A 134 -8.85 -14.71 20.49
CA VAL A 134 -8.35 -13.95 21.63
C VAL A 134 -7.59 -14.92 22.57
N ALA A 135 -6.37 -14.58 22.96
CA ALA A 135 -5.59 -15.35 23.92
C ALA A 135 -5.91 -14.87 25.34
N PRO A 136 -6.66 -15.63 26.17
CA PRO A 136 -7.06 -15.16 27.49
C PRO A 136 -5.87 -15.01 28.44
N ASP A 137 -4.85 -15.84 28.26
CA ASP A 137 -3.71 -15.98 29.16
C ASP A 137 -2.53 -15.07 28.80
N ASP A 138 -2.58 -14.37 27.67
CA ASP A 138 -1.53 -13.46 27.23
C ASP A 138 -2.13 -12.20 26.59
N PRO A 139 -2.10 -11.04 27.28
CA PRO A 139 -2.68 -9.80 26.78
C PRO A 139 -2.01 -9.30 25.50
N ASN A 140 -0.80 -9.78 25.15
CA ASN A 140 -0.07 -9.39 23.95
C ASN A 140 -0.33 -10.30 22.73
N ARG A 141 -1.06 -11.43 22.89
CA ARG A 141 -1.31 -12.42 21.81
C ARG A 141 -2.79 -12.58 21.44
N GLY A 142 -3.06 -13.16 20.27
CA GLY A 142 -4.41 -13.35 19.75
C GLY A 142 -4.90 -12.19 18.89
N GLY A 143 -6.21 -12.09 18.66
CA GLY A 143 -6.77 -11.07 17.77
C GLY A 143 -6.80 -9.66 18.37
N GLY A 144 -7.07 -8.68 17.50
CA GLY A 144 -7.18 -7.30 17.88
C GLY A 144 -6.69 -6.31 16.84
N VAL A 145 -6.34 -5.12 17.32
CA VAL A 145 -5.59 -4.11 16.56
C VAL A 145 -4.13 -4.21 16.95
N TYR A 146 -3.27 -4.37 15.95
CA TYR A 146 -1.82 -4.34 16.11
C TYR A 146 -1.24 -3.15 15.36
N GLU A 147 -0.25 -2.52 15.95
CA GLU A 147 0.63 -1.56 15.27
C GLU A 147 1.91 -2.29 14.87
N LEU A 148 2.30 -2.17 13.61
CA LEU A 148 3.57 -2.64 13.07
C LEU A 148 4.45 -1.43 12.75
N ASP A 149 5.54 -1.27 13.48
CA ASP A 149 6.58 -0.29 13.18
C ASP A 149 7.50 -0.86 12.10
N LEU A 150 7.55 -0.22 10.92
CA LEU A 150 8.34 -0.73 9.78
C LEU A 150 9.85 -0.48 9.91
N LYS A 151 10.26 0.44 10.77
CA LYS A 151 11.67 0.70 11.08
C LYS A 151 12.23 -0.40 11.96
N THR A 152 11.56 -0.68 13.09
CA THR A 152 12.00 -1.71 14.05
C THR A 152 11.51 -3.10 13.69
N ARG A 153 10.48 -3.20 12.85
CA ARG A 153 9.78 -4.43 12.43
C ARG A 153 9.10 -5.15 13.59
N GLN A 154 8.77 -4.41 14.65
CA GLN A 154 8.12 -4.95 15.83
C GLN A 154 6.62 -4.69 15.77
N THR A 155 5.84 -5.66 16.25
CA THR A 155 4.40 -5.53 16.42
C THR A 155 4.05 -5.23 17.87
N ARG A 156 3.13 -4.31 18.09
CA ARG A 156 2.56 -3.99 19.40
C ARG A 156 1.03 -4.08 19.34
N LYS A 157 0.41 -4.89 20.20
CA LYS A 157 -1.05 -4.89 20.32
C LYS A 157 -1.53 -3.57 20.95
N ARG A 158 -2.54 -2.95 20.34
CA ARG A 158 -3.18 -1.72 20.81
C ARG A 158 -4.57 -1.97 21.41
N LEU A 159 -5.29 -2.95 20.88
CA LEU A 159 -6.62 -3.33 21.35
C LEU A 159 -6.79 -4.84 21.19
N SER A 160 -7.32 -5.55 22.17
CA SER A 160 -7.70 -6.97 22.04
C SER A 160 -9.11 -7.10 21.47
N GLY A 161 -9.34 -8.08 20.60
CA GLY A 161 -10.65 -8.36 20.01
C GLY A 161 -10.59 -9.39 18.89
N PHE A 162 -11.67 -9.51 18.12
CA PHE A 162 -11.72 -10.29 16.88
C PHE A 162 -12.01 -9.34 15.73
N CYS A 163 -10.98 -8.58 15.34
CA CYS A 163 -11.12 -7.39 14.52
C CYS A 163 -11.05 -7.71 13.02
N HIS A 164 -11.91 -7.06 12.23
CA HIS A 164 -11.99 -7.26 10.78
C HIS A 164 -11.80 -5.95 10.00
N GLY A 165 -12.89 -5.25 9.67
CA GLY A 165 -12.88 -3.97 8.96
C GLY A 165 -12.65 -2.80 9.89
N ILE A 166 -12.11 -1.71 9.34
CA ILE A 166 -11.87 -0.44 10.00
C ILE A 166 -12.09 0.70 9.02
N VAL A 167 -12.63 1.82 9.48
CA VAL A 167 -12.86 3.01 8.66
C VAL A 167 -12.82 4.29 9.48
N ASP A 168 -12.33 5.36 8.87
CA ASP A 168 -12.46 6.71 9.41
C ASP A 168 -13.91 7.19 9.40
N GLY A 169 -14.31 7.78 10.52
CA GLY A 169 -15.58 8.45 10.74
C GLY A 169 -15.47 9.98 10.68
N PRO A 170 -16.53 10.70 11.07
CA PRO A 170 -16.48 12.15 11.23
C PRO A 170 -15.59 12.54 12.42
N GLU A 171 -15.01 13.74 12.38
CA GLU A 171 -14.32 14.39 13.50
C GLU A 171 -13.18 13.56 14.14
N GLY A 172 -12.51 12.71 13.36
CA GLY A 172 -11.38 11.90 13.83
C GLY A 172 -11.78 10.64 14.61
N THR A 173 -13.07 10.32 14.66
CA THR A 173 -13.55 9.04 15.18
C THR A 173 -13.17 7.90 14.24
N VAL A 174 -12.81 6.74 14.79
CA VAL A 174 -12.52 5.53 14.01
C VAL A 174 -13.54 4.44 14.38
N TYR A 175 -14.11 3.79 13.37
CA TYR A 175 -15.02 2.67 13.55
C TYR A 175 -14.34 1.37 13.14
N LEU A 176 -14.36 0.36 14.00
CA LEU A 176 -13.83 -0.96 13.68
C LEU A 176 -14.81 -2.07 14.05
N VAL A 177 -14.88 -3.08 13.19
CA VAL A 177 -15.69 -4.28 13.41
C VAL A 177 -14.96 -5.21 14.36
N ASP A 178 -15.62 -5.61 15.45
CA ASP A 178 -15.11 -6.59 16.41
C ASP A 178 -16.20 -7.62 16.77
N ASP A 179 -16.07 -8.83 16.24
CA ASP A 179 -17.04 -9.92 16.47
C ASP A 179 -17.01 -10.41 17.92
N SER A 180 -15.90 -10.18 18.66
CA SER A 180 -15.79 -10.60 20.06
C SER A 180 -16.71 -9.81 21.01
N VAL A 181 -17.09 -8.59 20.61
CA VAL A 181 -18.13 -7.79 21.28
C VAL A 181 -19.43 -7.73 20.49
N GLY A 182 -19.54 -8.50 19.40
CA GLY A 182 -20.72 -8.61 18.56
C GLY A 182 -21.15 -7.29 17.91
N GLY A 183 -20.19 -6.41 17.57
CA GLY A 183 -20.51 -5.02 17.27
C GLY A 183 -19.48 -4.26 16.43
N VAL A 184 -19.78 -2.98 16.23
CA VAL A 184 -18.82 -1.98 15.75
C VAL A 184 -18.35 -1.18 16.96
N ARG A 185 -17.05 -1.14 17.21
CA ARG A 185 -16.47 -0.23 18.20
C ARG A 185 -16.25 1.13 17.57
N GLU A 186 -16.59 2.15 18.34
CA GLU A 186 -16.11 3.50 18.16
C GLU A 186 -14.86 3.68 19.02
N VAL A 187 -13.73 4.00 18.41
CA VAL A 187 -12.44 4.16 19.10
C VAL A 187 -11.83 5.53 18.82
N ASP A 188 -11.00 5.99 19.76
CA ASP A 188 -10.18 7.18 19.58
C ASP A 188 -8.77 6.88 19.04
N SER A 189 -7.95 7.93 18.91
CA SER A 189 -6.56 7.85 18.44
C SER A 189 -5.65 6.99 19.32
N GLU A 190 -6.01 6.79 20.58
CA GLU A 190 -5.30 5.93 21.54
C GLU A 190 -5.88 4.51 21.60
N TRP A 191 -6.75 4.17 20.63
CA TRP A 191 -7.43 2.88 20.49
C TRP A 191 -8.34 2.52 21.68
N GLN A 192 -8.75 3.51 22.47
CA GLN A 192 -9.70 3.30 23.55
C GLN A 192 -11.11 3.22 22.99
N THR A 193 -11.87 2.20 23.44
CA THR A 193 -13.27 2.06 23.02
C THR A 193 -14.14 3.08 23.76
N ARG A 194 -14.75 3.98 23.00
CA ARG A 194 -15.72 4.96 23.52
C ARG A 194 -17.12 4.37 23.62
N ARG A 195 -17.50 3.59 22.60
CA ARG A 195 -18.83 2.99 22.49
C ARG A 195 -18.79 1.72 21.65
N VAL A 196 -19.74 0.81 21.90
CA VAL A 196 -20.01 -0.35 21.04
C VAL A 196 -21.41 -0.23 20.48
N ILE A 197 -21.54 -0.21 19.15
CA ILE A 197 -22.82 -0.32 18.46
C ILE A 197 -23.12 -1.81 18.26
N PRO A 198 -24.16 -2.36 18.92
CA PRO A 198 -24.45 -3.78 18.85
C PRO A 198 -24.98 -4.14 17.46
N LEU A 199 -24.52 -5.28 16.94
CA LEU A 199 -25.03 -5.83 15.69
C LEU A 199 -25.99 -6.99 15.99
N PRO A 200 -26.88 -7.35 15.05
CA PRO A 200 -27.78 -8.47 15.27
C PRO A 200 -27.01 -9.78 15.52
N PRO A 201 -27.55 -10.73 16.31
CA PRO A 201 -26.85 -11.98 16.58
C PRO A 201 -26.50 -12.76 15.31
N LYS A 202 -25.36 -13.46 15.36
CA LYS A 202 -24.79 -14.26 14.25
C LYS A 202 -24.47 -13.44 12.99
N SER A 203 -24.20 -12.14 13.14
CA SER A 203 -23.88 -11.26 12.02
C SER A 203 -22.57 -11.61 11.31
N ARG A 204 -21.55 -12.09 12.05
CA ARG A 204 -20.18 -12.31 11.53
C ARG A 204 -19.72 -11.13 10.68
N PRO A 205 -19.69 -9.92 11.24
CA PRO A 205 -19.38 -8.72 10.49
C PRO A 205 -17.94 -8.78 9.97
N HIS A 206 -17.73 -8.47 8.68
CA HIS A 206 -16.39 -8.48 8.08
C HIS A 206 -15.96 -7.05 7.70
N GLY A 207 -16.70 -6.38 6.82
CA GLY A 207 -16.40 -5.00 6.39
C GLY A 207 -17.21 -3.93 7.12
N VAL A 208 -16.61 -2.75 7.27
CA VAL A 208 -17.31 -1.50 7.61
C VAL A 208 -16.83 -0.40 6.68
N ALA A 209 -17.75 0.43 6.20
CA ALA A 209 -17.47 1.62 5.41
C ALA A 209 -18.29 2.80 5.91
N TYR A 210 -17.76 4.01 5.82
CA TYR A 210 -18.47 5.24 6.19
C TYR A 210 -18.82 6.04 4.93
N CYS A 211 -20.05 6.54 4.86
CA CYS A 211 -20.51 7.44 3.81
C CYS A 211 -20.67 8.86 4.37
N PRO A 212 -19.70 9.77 4.15
CA PRO A 212 -19.78 11.14 4.65
C PRO A 212 -21.03 11.88 4.16
N LYS A 213 -21.41 11.68 2.89
CA LYS A 213 -22.56 12.35 2.26
C LYS A 213 -23.90 12.02 2.91
N ARG A 214 -24.04 10.83 3.51
CA ARG A 214 -25.26 10.37 4.19
C ARG A 214 -25.14 10.32 5.71
N HIS A 215 -23.95 10.62 6.23
CA HIS A 215 -23.60 10.42 7.63
C HIS A 215 -24.02 9.01 8.12
N ARG A 216 -23.53 7.96 7.44
CA ARG A 216 -24.00 6.58 7.66
C ARG A 216 -22.86 5.58 7.60
N LEU A 217 -22.84 4.64 8.53
CA LEU A 217 -21.99 3.45 8.47
C LEU A 217 -22.69 2.35 7.68
N TYR A 218 -21.95 1.63 6.85
CA TYR A 218 -22.40 0.43 6.15
C TYR A 218 -21.58 -0.76 6.65
N VAL A 219 -22.24 -1.76 7.21
CA VAL A 219 -21.59 -2.93 7.81
C VAL A 219 -22.02 -4.17 7.06
N ASN A 220 -21.04 -4.93 6.57
CA ASN A 220 -21.26 -6.18 5.86
C ASN A 220 -21.46 -7.32 6.86
N LEU A 221 -22.63 -7.96 6.82
CA LEU A 221 -23.01 -9.06 7.70
C LEU A 221 -22.87 -10.39 6.95
N SER A 222 -21.66 -10.95 6.94
CA SER A 222 -21.32 -12.18 6.20
C SER A 222 -22.11 -13.40 6.70
N GLY A 223 -22.53 -13.38 7.96
CA GLY A 223 -23.40 -14.38 8.56
C GLY A 223 -24.86 -14.30 8.11
N LYS A 224 -25.25 -13.21 7.42
CA LYS A 224 -26.63 -12.92 7.03
C LYS A 224 -26.83 -12.62 5.54
N ASP A 225 -25.76 -12.58 4.74
CA ASP A 225 -25.79 -12.11 3.34
C ASP A 225 -26.54 -10.78 3.19
N ALA A 226 -26.21 -9.83 4.05
CA ALA A 226 -26.82 -8.52 4.06
C ALA A 226 -25.79 -7.45 4.40
N ILE A 227 -26.10 -6.22 4.04
CA ILE A 227 -25.40 -5.01 4.47
C ILE A 227 -26.40 -4.15 5.21
N ILE A 228 -26.05 -3.69 6.40
CA ILE A 228 -26.90 -2.76 7.14
C ILE A 228 -26.29 -1.37 7.13
N GLY A 229 -27.16 -0.37 6.99
CA GLY A 229 -26.82 1.03 7.19
C GLY A 229 -27.18 1.43 8.61
N ILE A 230 -26.23 2.04 9.31
CA ILE A 230 -26.34 2.44 10.71
C ILE A 230 -26.12 3.94 10.81
N ASP A 231 -27.00 4.62 11.55
CA ASP A 231 -26.77 5.99 11.99
C ASP A 231 -25.65 5.99 13.05
N PRO A 232 -24.51 6.64 12.78
CA PRO A 232 -23.37 6.61 13.69
C PRO A 232 -23.61 7.39 14.97
N GLU A 233 -24.59 8.29 15.09
CA GLU A 233 -24.89 9.00 16.34
C GLU A 233 -25.78 8.14 17.23
N SER A 234 -26.93 7.70 16.72
CA SER A 234 -27.89 6.92 17.52
C SER A 234 -27.50 5.44 17.67
N GLY A 235 -26.72 4.90 16.73
CA GLY A 235 -26.42 3.47 16.62
C GLY A 235 -27.57 2.66 16.02
N GLU A 236 -28.65 3.30 15.55
CA GLU A 236 -29.81 2.62 14.99
C GLU A 236 -29.58 2.14 13.56
N VAL A 237 -30.17 0.98 13.23
CA VAL A 237 -30.20 0.46 11.87
C VAL A 237 -31.25 1.21 11.06
N VAL A 238 -30.82 1.96 10.07
CA VAL A 238 -31.66 2.84 9.24
C VAL A 238 -31.89 2.31 7.83
N SER A 239 -31.15 1.29 7.40
CA SER A 239 -31.39 0.61 6.13
C SER A 239 -30.82 -0.79 6.12
N THR A 240 -31.38 -1.67 5.29
CA THR A 240 -30.82 -3.00 5.03
C THR A 240 -30.82 -3.26 3.52
N ILE A 241 -29.69 -3.74 3.01
CA ILE A 241 -29.50 -4.20 1.63
C ILE A 241 -29.32 -5.71 1.70
N GLN A 242 -30.25 -6.47 1.13
CA GLN A 242 -30.12 -7.92 0.99
C GLN A 242 -29.29 -8.23 -0.26
N ILE A 243 -28.39 -9.21 -0.18
CA ILE A 243 -27.64 -9.64 -1.37
C ILE A 243 -28.56 -10.43 -2.32
N SER A 244 -29.38 -11.32 -1.77
CA SER A 244 -30.42 -12.04 -2.50
C SER A 244 -31.44 -12.69 -1.54
N ASP A 245 -32.50 -13.28 -2.10
CA ASP A 245 -33.50 -14.04 -1.34
C ASP A 245 -32.97 -15.42 -0.85
N LYS A 246 -31.72 -15.77 -1.17
CA LYS A 246 -31.15 -17.08 -0.80
C LYS A 246 -30.99 -17.27 0.71
N TYR A 247 -30.65 -16.22 1.45
CA TYR A 247 -30.56 -16.33 2.91
C TYR A 247 -31.94 -16.67 3.52
N ALA A 248 -32.99 -15.97 3.07
CA ALA A 248 -34.36 -16.20 3.55
C ALA A 248 -34.84 -17.63 3.25
N SER A 249 -34.53 -18.16 2.07
CA SER A 249 -34.92 -19.50 1.64
C SER A 249 -34.10 -20.64 2.28
N HIS A 250 -32.81 -20.43 2.54
CA HIS A 250 -31.91 -21.48 3.03
C HIS A 250 -31.61 -21.39 4.53
N GLY A 251 -31.97 -20.27 5.19
CA GLY A 251 -31.68 -20.00 6.60
C GLY A 251 -30.19 -19.86 6.94
N THR A 252 -29.30 -19.81 5.93
CA THR A 252 -27.85 -19.72 6.08
C THR A 252 -27.25 -18.84 4.98
N PRO A 253 -26.08 -18.20 5.19
CA PRO A 253 -25.45 -17.36 4.18
C PRO A 253 -24.91 -18.21 3.02
N GLN A 254 -25.24 -17.82 1.80
CA GLN A 254 -24.85 -18.42 0.54
C GLN A 254 -23.81 -17.61 -0.23
N HIS A 255 -23.66 -16.30 -0.02
CA HIS A 255 -22.77 -15.46 -0.84
C HIS A 255 -21.39 -15.22 -0.21
N HIS A 256 -21.32 -15.18 1.13
CA HIS A 256 -20.10 -14.84 1.88
C HIS A 256 -19.59 -13.45 1.48
N VAL A 257 -20.33 -12.43 1.90
CA VAL A 257 -19.93 -11.02 1.78
C VAL A 257 -18.64 -10.78 2.58
N ASN A 258 -17.70 -10.00 2.05
CA ASN A 258 -16.45 -9.69 2.73
C ASN A 258 -16.40 -8.22 3.10
N ASP A 259 -15.79 -7.41 2.24
CA ASP A 259 -15.43 -6.03 2.55
C ASP A 259 -16.25 -5.05 1.70
N GLY A 260 -16.33 -3.82 2.18
CA GLY A 260 -17.13 -2.77 1.57
C GLY A 260 -16.34 -1.46 1.50
N PHE A 261 -16.54 -0.68 0.44
CA PHE A 261 -15.99 0.66 0.33
C PHE A 261 -16.99 1.61 -0.31
N VAL A 262 -17.11 2.80 0.26
CA VAL A 262 -18.04 3.83 -0.22
C VAL A 262 -17.29 4.87 -1.04
N SER A 263 -17.80 5.19 -2.22
CA SER A 263 -17.41 6.37 -3.00
C SER A 263 -18.64 7.13 -3.45
N GLY A 264 -18.86 8.32 -2.89
CA GLY A 264 -20.05 9.12 -3.16
C GLY A 264 -21.35 8.39 -2.79
N ASP A 265 -22.15 8.06 -3.80
CA ASP A 265 -23.41 7.32 -3.67
C ASP A 265 -23.28 5.84 -3.99
N SER A 266 -22.07 5.35 -4.25
CA SER A 266 -21.80 3.95 -4.58
C SER A 266 -21.17 3.21 -3.42
N LEU A 267 -21.64 2.00 -3.15
CA LEU A 267 -21.02 1.04 -2.24
C LEU A 267 -20.50 -0.16 -3.04
N TYR A 268 -19.19 -0.36 -3.01
CA TYR A 268 -18.50 -1.48 -3.63
C TYR A 268 -18.35 -2.60 -2.60
N VAL A 269 -18.80 -3.80 -2.93
CA VAL A 269 -18.87 -4.93 -1.99
C VAL A 269 -18.25 -6.17 -2.60
N SER A 270 -17.22 -6.71 -1.97
CA SER A 270 -16.62 -7.97 -2.39
C SER A 270 -17.34 -9.18 -1.77
N MET A 271 -17.39 -10.29 -2.51
CA MET A 271 -17.98 -11.55 -2.03
C MET A 271 -17.43 -12.77 -2.74
N PHE A 272 -17.52 -13.94 -2.10
CA PHE A 272 -17.01 -15.19 -2.67
C PHE A 272 -17.82 -15.70 -3.86
N SER A 273 -19.10 -15.37 -3.94
CA SER A 273 -19.96 -15.86 -5.01
C SER A 273 -21.15 -14.94 -5.26
N PHE A 274 -21.29 -14.49 -6.50
CA PHE A 274 -22.47 -13.75 -6.93
C PHE A 274 -23.71 -14.62 -6.99
N THR A 275 -23.59 -15.87 -7.43
CA THR A 275 -24.72 -16.79 -7.50
C THR A 275 -25.02 -17.46 -6.16
N GLY A 276 -24.14 -17.38 -5.18
CA GLY A 276 -24.27 -18.04 -3.87
C GLY A 276 -23.88 -19.52 -3.86
N ASN A 277 -23.01 -19.95 -4.79
CA ASN A 277 -22.61 -21.35 -4.99
C ASN A 277 -21.16 -21.66 -4.54
N TRP A 278 -20.49 -20.77 -3.79
CA TRP A 278 -19.11 -21.01 -3.35
C TRP A 278 -18.93 -22.28 -2.50
N LYS A 279 -19.97 -22.71 -1.77
CA LYS A 279 -19.98 -23.97 -1.01
C LYS A 279 -19.94 -25.20 -1.92
N GLN A 280 -20.43 -25.06 -3.16
CA GLN A 280 -20.32 -26.05 -4.22
C GLN A 280 -19.04 -25.87 -5.05
N GLN A 281 -18.07 -25.13 -4.52
CA GLN A 281 -16.78 -24.85 -5.16
C GLN A 281 -16.88 -24.10 -6.49
N VAL A 282 -18.01 -23.41 -6.73
CA VAL A 282 -18.13 -22.47 -7.86
C VAL A 282 -17.43 -21.17 -7.47
N ALA A 283 -16.36 -20.84 -8.20
CA ALA A 283 -15.57 -19.62 -8.00
C ALA A 283 -16.06 -18.49 -8.93
N ASP A 284 -17.23 -17.92 -8.63
CA ASP A 284 -17.87 -16.82 -9.34
C ASP A 284 -17.92 -15.54 -8.49
N GLY A 285 -16.87 -15.32 -7.68
CA GLY A 285 -16.74 -14.16 -6.82
C GLY A 285 -16.37 -12.90 -7.61
N GLY A 286 -16.53 -11.76 -6.94
CA GLY A 286 -16.10 -10.48 -7.47
C GLY A 286 -16.50 -9.32 -6.58
N VAL A 287 -16.67 -8.15 -7.19
CA VAL A 287 -17.13 -6.91 -6.54
C VAL A 287 -18.42 -6.45 -7.20
N LEU A 288 -19.48 -6.29 -6.40
CA LEU A 288 -20.74 -5.67 -6.82
C LEU A 288 -20.74 -4.19 -6.44
N GLU A 289 -21.42 -3.37 -7.22
CA GLU A 289 -21.78 -2.00 -6.86
C GLU A 289 -23.25 -1.92 -6.45
N PHE A 290 -23.52 -1.21 -5.35
CA PHE A 290 -24.86 -0.86 -4.90
C PHE A 290 -25.05 0.66 -4.89
N ASP A 291 -26.18 1.12 -5.41
CA ASP A 291 -26.59 2.54 -5.33
C ASP A 291 -27.18 2.84 -3.96
N LEU A 292 -26.48 3.63 -3.15
CA LEU A 292 -26.87 3.99 -1.78
C LEU A 292 -28.09 4.91 -1.71
N ARG A 293 -28.63 5.40 -2.82
CA ARG A 293 -29.89 6.18 -2.84
C ARG A 293 -31.11 5.26 -2.71
N ASN A 294 -31.02 4.04 -3.22
CA ASN A 294 -32.15 3.11 -3.31
C ASN A 294 -31.83 1.67 -2.87
N GLY A 295 -30.57 1.38 -2.52
CA GLY A 295 -30.08 0.08 -2.09
C GLY A 295 -30.02 -0.98 -3.19
N LYS A 296 -30.24 -0.62 -4.46
CA LYS A 296 -30.25 -1.59 -5.57
C LYS A 296 -28.83 -1.90 -6.02
N CYS A 297 -28.60 -3.18 -6.34
CA CYS A 297 -27.39 -3.62 -7.02
C CYS A 297 -27.40 -3.08 -8.46
N THR A 298 -26.35 -2.32 -8.82
CA THR A 298 -26.11 -1.86 -10.20
C THR A 298 -25.58 -3.00 -11.07
N GLY A 299 -24.81 -3.91 -10.47
CA GLY A 299 -24.22 -5.06 -11.14
C GLY A 299 -22.78 -5.32 -10.69
N PRO A 300 -22.11 -6.34 -11.28
CA PRO A 300 -20.71 -6.59 -11.02
C PRO A 300 -19.84 -5.54 -11.72
N VAL A 301 -18.95 -4.91 -10.95
CA VAL A 301 -17.89 -4.05 -11.49
C VAL A 301 -16.60 -4.83 -11.77
N VAL A 302 -16.42 -5.96 -11.08
CA VAL A 302 -15.34 -6.92 -11.31
C VAL A 302 -15.89 -8.33 -11.10
N SER A 303 -15.54 -9.26 -11.98
CA SER A 303 -15.99 -10.66 -11.93
C SER A 303 -14.80 -11.63 -11.99
N ASN A 304 -15.08 -12.92 -11.77
CA ASN A 304 -14.10 -14.02 -11.88
C ASN A 304 -12.92 -13.92 -10.88
N LEU A 305 -13.19 -13.37 -9.69
CA LEU A 305 -12.24 -13.34 -8.60
C LEU A 305 -12.42 -14.55 -7.68
N TRP A 306 -11.33 -15.03 -7.09
CA TRP A 306 -11.36 -16.16 -6.18
C TRP A 306 -11.15 -15.70 -4.74
N MET A 307 -12.25 -15.72 -3.99
CA MET A 307 -12.35 -15.21 -2.61
C MET A 307 -11.91 -13.75 -2.46
N PRO A 308 -12.52 -12.79 -3.18
CA PRO A 308 -12.05 -11.41 -3.21
C PRO A 308 -12.28 -10.64 -1.92
N HIS A 309 -11.38 -9.69 -1.65
CA HIS A 309 -11.39 -8.82 -0.47
C HIS A 309 -10.96 -7.39 -0.83
N SER A 310 -11.12 -6.48 0.13
CA SER A 310 -10.53 -5.13 0.11
C SER A 310 -10.82 -4.28 -1.14
N PRO A 311 -12.08 -4.16 -1.62
CA PRO A 311 -12.37 -3.14 -2.60
C PRO A 311 -12.05 -1.76 -1.99
N VAL A 312 -11.30 -0.92 -2.69
CA VAL A 312 -10.96 0.44 -2.23
C VAL A 312 -10.66 1.33 -3.43
N ILE A 313 -11.01 2.61 -3.40
CA ILE A 313 -10.60 3.56 -4.44
C ILE A 313 -9.37 4.34 -3.97
N ILE A 314 -8.26 4.21 -4.69
CA ILE A 314 -6.99 4.90 -4.46
C ILE A 314 -6.62 5.62 -5.75
N GLY A 315 -6.31 6.91 -5.68
CA GLY A 315 -5.97 7.70 -6.88
C GLY A 315 -7.08 7.76 -7.93
N GLY A 316 -8.34 7.58 -7.54
CA GLY A 316 -9.50 7.55 -8.45
C GLY A 316 -9.72 6.21 -9.16
N ALA A 317 -8.90 5.19 -8.91
CA ALA A 317 -9.06 3.85 -9.48
C ALA A 317 -9.48 2.81 -8.42
N LEU A 318 -10.37 1.89 -8.80
CA LEU A 318 -10.74 0.76 -7.95
C LEU A 318 -9.57 -0.22 -7.83
N HIS A 319 -9.25 -0.58 -6.59
CA HIS A 319 -8.29 -1.61 -6.21
C HIS A 319 -9.01 -2.72 -5.46
N TYR A 320 -8.52 -3.95 -5.57
CA TYR A 320 -9.09 -5.11 -4.88
C TYR A 320 -8.10 -6.28 -4.84
N CYS A 321 -8.31 -7.18 -3.88
CA CYS A 321 -7.56 -8.43 -3.77
C CYS A 321 -8.32 -9.58 -4.45
N ASP A 322 -7.65 -10.31 -5.33
CA ASP A 322 -7.99 -11.69 -5.70
C ASP A 322 -7.24 -12.63 -4.73
N SER A 323 -7.79 -12.78 -3.53
CA SER A 323 -7.03 -13.23 -2.35
C SER A 323 -6.47 -14.63 -2.46
N MET A 324 -7.21 -15.58 -3.05
CA MET A 324 -6.69 -16.95 -3.24
C MET A 324 -5.60 -17.01 -4.31
N ARG A 325 -5.64 -16.12 -5.31
CA ARG A 325 -4.61 -16.06 -6.37
C ARG A 325 -3.42 -15.17 -6.00
N GLY A 326 -3.41 -14.61 -4.79
CA GLY A 326 -2.33 -13.76 -4.29
C GLY A 326 -2.13 -12.48 -5.10
N ALA A 327 -3.16 -11.94 -5.75
CA ALA A 327 -2.99 -10.80 -6.68
C ALA A 327 -3.81 -9.58 -6.29
N VAL A 328 -3.15 -8.41 -6.21
CA VAL A 328 -3.84 -7.12 -6.13
C VAL A 328 -3.97 -6.55 -7.53
N TYR A 329 -5.16 -6.09 -7.88
CA TYR A 329 -5.43 -5.43 -9.14
C TYR A 329 -5.84 -3.98 -8.91
N ASN A 330 -5.57 -3.16 -9.91
CA ASN A 330 -6.12 -1.83 -10.09
C ASN A 330 -6.67 -1.73 -11.53
N PHE A 331 -6.80 -0.53 -12.10
CA PHE A 331 -7.27 -0.35 -13.49
C PHE A 331 -6.38 -1.00 -14.56
N SER A 332 -5.14 -1.38 -14.23
CA SER A 332 -4.19 -1.99 -15.16
C SER A 332 -4.54 -3.43 -15.54
N ALA A 333 -4.22 -3.83 -16.78
CA ALA A 333 -4.39 -5.20 -17.26
C ALA A 333 -3.51 -6.23 -16.51
N ARG A 334 -2.42 -5.77 -15.88
CA ARG A 334 -1.52 -6.59 -15.06
C ARG A 334 -1.77 -6.31 -13.58
N PRO A 335 -1.61 -7.30 -12.70
CA PRO A 335 -1.72 -7.07 -11.26
C PRO A 335 -0.62 -6.11 -10.79
N LEU A 336 -1.00 -5.23 -9.87
CA LEU A 336 -0.12 -4.32 -9.13
C LEU A 336 1.00 -5.14 -8.47
N VAL A 337 0.60 -6.16 -7.70
CA VAL A 337 1.50 -7.14 -7.10
C VAL A 337 0.90 -8.54 -7.18
N ARG A 338 1.77 -9.54 -7.37
CA ARG A 338 1.44 -10.96 -7.23
C ARG A 338 2.32 -11.55 -6.14
N THR A 339 1.71 -12.27 -5.22
CA THR A 339 2.32 -12.98 -4.10
C THR A 339 1.88 -14.44 -4.14
N TYR A 340 2.38 -15.23 -3.20
CA TYR A 340 2.07 -16.65 -3.08
C TYR A 340 1.30 -16.98 -1.80
N GLY A 341 0.74 -15.98 -1.12
CA GLY A 341 -0.07 -16.17 0.08
C GLY A 341 -1.48 -15.62 -0.07
N PHE A 342 -2.26 -15.74 1.01
CA PHE A 342 -3.64 -15.27 1.03
C PHE A 342 -3.67 -13.78 1.38
N ILE A 343 -3.92 -12.91 0.39
CA ILE A 343 -3.80 -11.47 0.58
C ILE A 343 -5.12 -10.78 0.93
N ARG A 344 -5.08 -9.84 1.86
CA ARG A 344 -6.20 -9.00 2.31
C ARG A 344 -5.66 -7.70 2.91
N GLY A 345 -6.49 -6.66 2.95
CA GLY A 345 -6.07 -5.30 3.29
C GLY A 345 -5.20 -4.67 2.20
N ILE A 346 -5.57 -3.47 1.77
CA ILE A 346 -4.79 -2.62 0.87
C ILE A 346 -4.76 -1.24 1.52
N ALA A 347 -3.57 -0.68 1.69
CA ALA A 347 -3.39 0.71 2.08
C ALA A 347 -2.35 1.38 1.18
N HIS A 348 -2.38 2.71 1.11
CA HIS A 348 -1.47 3.50 0.30
C HIS A 348 -1.22 4.82 1.01
N ASP A 349 0.03 5.27 1.04
CA ASP A 349 0.41 6.46 1.80
C ASP A 349 0.71 7.71 0.95
N GLY A 350 0.51 7.59 -0.36
CA GLY A 350 0.84 8.63 -1.34
C GLY A 350 2.02 8.23 -2.23
N GLU A 351 2.89 7.34 -1.75
CA GLU A 351 4.06 6.87 -2.49
C GLU A 351 4.10 5.36 -2.63
N LEU A 352 3.84 4.62 -1.54
CA LEU A 352 3.96 3.17 -1.49
C LEU A 352 2.63 2.50 -1.18
N TYR A 353 2.43 1.33 -1.76
CA TYR A 353 1.34 0.43 -1.42
C TYR A 353 1.74 -0.53 -0.31
N TYR A 354 0.79 -0.83 0.55
CA TYR A 354 0.88 -1.86 1.59
C TYR A 354 -0.20 -2.90 1.36
N VAL A 355 0.19 -4.17 1.35
CA VAL A 355 -0.73 -5.29 1.10
C VAL A 355 -0.56 -6.33 2.20
N GLY A 356 -1.63 -6.65 2.92
CA GLY A 356 -1.57 -7.64 3.98
C GLY A 356 -1.58 -9.06 3.42
N GLN A 357 -0.83 -9.95 4.06
CA GLN A 357 -0.83 -11.38 3.80
C GLN A 357 -1.14 -12.13 5.10
N SER A 358 -2.08 -13.07 5.00
CA SER A 358 -2.41 -14.00 6.07
C SER A 358 -1.84 -15.38 5.79
N ARG A 359 -1.67 -16.15 6.86
CA ARG A 359 -1.26 -17.54 6.77
C ARG A 359 -2.25 -18.32 5.91
N HIS A 360 -1.72 -19.01 4.90
CA HIS A 360 -2.55 -19.77 3.98
C HIS A 360 -3.15 -21.01 4.64
N ARG A 361 -4.48 -21.09 4.72
CA ARG A 361 -5.21 -22.23 5.33
C ARG A 361 -5.84 -23.20 4.32
N TYR A 362 -5.79 -22.87 3.03
CA TYR A 362 -6.43 -23.63 1.95
C TYR A 362 -5.45 -24.37 1.05
N LEU A 363 -4.39 -24.96 1.62
CA LEU A 363 -3.32 -25.63 0.86
C LEU A 363 -3.87 -26.62 -0.18
N GLY A 364 -4.80 -27.49 0.22
CA GLY A 364 -5.38 -28.49 -0.67
C GLY A 364 -6.08 -27.92 -1.91
N ARG A 365 -6.55 -26.67 -1.89
CA ARG A 365 -7.18 -26.02 -3.05
C ARG A 365 -6.17 -25.47 -4.06
N LEU A 366 -4.92 -25.30 -3.66
CA LEU A 366 -3.84 -24.75 -4.48
C LEU A 366 -2.88 -25.80 -5.02
N ILE A 367 -2.91 -27.04 -4.51
CA ILE A 367 -2.09 -28.14 -5.01
C ILE A 367 -2.36 -28.34 -6.51
N GLY A 368 -1.30 -28.30 -7.31
CA GLY A 368 -1.37 -28.45 -8.77
C GLY A 368 -1.79 -27.19 -9.53
N GLN A 369 -2.06 -26.07 -8.85
CA GLN A 369 -2.39 -24.77 -9.48
C GLN A 369 -1.37 -23.68 -9.15
N ALA A 370 -0.86 -23.65 -7.92
CA ALA A 370 0.11 -22.65 -7.48
C ALA A 370 1.56 -23.10 -7.74
N GLU A 371 2.42 -22.17 -8.15
CA GLU A 371 3.86 -22.41 -8.32
C GLU A 371 4.55 -22.69 -6.97
N ASN A 372 4.16 -21.93 -5.95
CA ASN A 372 4.50 -22.14 -4.55
C ASN A 372 3.43 -21.49 -3.65
N ILE A 373 3.46 -21.80 -2.35
CA ILE A 373 2.49 -21.30 -1.37
C ILE A 373 3.25 -20.80 -0.14
N SER A 374 3.11 -19.51 0.17
CA SER A 374 3.67 -18.90 1.39
C SER A 374 2.77 -19.18 2.59
N LEU A 375 3.39 -19.52 3.72
CA LEU A 375 2.72 -19.72 5.01
C LEU A 375 2.95 -18.54 5.97
N ASP A 376 3.69 -17.53 5.51
CA ASP A 376 4.04 -16.38 6.33
C ASP A 376 2.88 -15.40 6.42
N THR A 377 2.75 -14.79 7.59
CA THR A 377 1.85 -13.66 7.84
C THR A 377 2.68 -12.39 7.87
N GLY A 378 2.17 -11.29 7.34
CA GLY A 378 2.87 -10.02 7.33
C GLY A 378 2.28 -9.04 6.33
N ILE A 379 3.08 -8.06 5.92
CA ILE A 379 2.70 -7.11 4.87
C ILE A 379 3.77 -7.03 3.79
N PHE A 380 3.33 -6.80 2.55
CA PHE A 380 4.20 -6.34 1.47
C PHE A 380 4.18 -4.82 1.42
N ILE A 381 5.36 -4.22 1.30
CA ILE A 381 5.58 -2.85 0.86
C ILE A 381 5.88 -2.92 -0.63
N VAL A 382 5.16 -2.16 -1.44
CA VAL A 382 5.20 -2.25 -2.91
C VAL A 382 5.37 -0.85 -3.50
N ASP A 383 6.42 -0.67 -4.30
CA ASP A 383 6.53 0.47 -5.20
C ASP A 383 5.84 0.13 -6.53
N GLU A 384 4.80 0.87 -6.91
CA GLU A 384 4.01 0.55 -8.10
C GLU A 384 4.83 0.65 -9.40
N ALA A 385 5.66 1.69 -9.51
CA ALA A 385 6.36 2.01 -10.75
C ALA A 385 7.41 0.95 -11.12
N SER A 386 8.23 0.56 -10.16
CA SER A 386 9.28 -0.46 -10.33
C SER A 386 8.78 -1.88 -10.10
N ARG A 387 7.66 -2.02 -9.38
CA ARG A 387 7.13 -3.30 -8.87
C ARG A 387 8.05 -3.99 -7.88
N ALA A 388 9.04 -3.29 -7.35
CA ALA A 388 9.87 -3.79 -6.27
C ALA A 388 9.01 -3.98 -5.02
N THR A 389 9.25 -5.09 -4.32
CA THR A 389 8.51 -5.46 -3.12
C THR A 389 9.45 -5.78 -1.98
N ARG A 390 9.01 -5.51 -0.75
CA ARG A 390 9.63 -6.02 0.47
C ARG A 390 8.56 -6.60 1.37
N PHE A 391 8.83 -7.77 1.93
CA PHE A 391 7.94 -8.39 2.90
C PHE A 391 8.43 -8.14 4.33
N VAL A 392 7.52 -7.70 5.20
CA VAL A 392 7.76 -7.55 6.65
C VAL A 392 6.88 -8.58 7.36
N ALA A 393 7.52 -9.62 7.89
CA ALA A 393 6.84 -10.74 8.54
C ALA A 393 6.34 -10.36 9.95
N THR A 394 5.19 -10.90 10.32
CA THR A 394 4.60 -10.82 11.66
C THR A 394 4.29 -12.25 12.13
N PRO A 395 5.32 -13.02 12.54
CA PRO A 395 5.20 -14.47 12.72
C PRO A 395 4.19 -14.89 13.79
N ASP A 396 3.96 -14.03 14.78
CA ASP A 396 3.04 -14.25 15.89
C ASP A 396 1.56 -14.05 15.52
N LEU A 397 1.28 -13.53 14.32
CA LEU A 397 -0.07 -13.27 13.80
C LEU A 397 -0.44 -14.29 12.72
N VAL A 398 -1.73 -14.56 12.53
CA VAL A 398 -2.24 -15.53 11.55
C VAL A 398 -3.17 -14.89 10.51
N ASP A 399 -4.22 -14.21 10.96
CA ASP A 399 -5.34 -13.73 10.14
C ASP A 399 -5.39 -12.19 10.08
N VAL A 400 -4.50 -11.58 9.30
CA VAL A 400 -4.56 -10.14 8.95
C VAL A 400 -5.72 -9.88 7.98
N LYS A 401 -6.64 -8.99 8.34
CA LYS A 401 -7.86 -8.68 7.56
C LYS A 401 -7.74 -7.38 6.79
N THR A 402 -7.47 -6.30 7.50
CA THR A 402 -7.46 -4.93 6.96
C THR A 402 -6.21 -4.22 7.43
N LEU A 403 -5.65 -3.40 6.55
CA LEU A 403 -4.57 -2.48 6.88
C LEU A 403 -5.15 -1.09 7.07
N TYR A 404 -4.64 -0.35 8.04
CA TYR A 404 -5.06 1.02 8.32
C TYR A 404 -3.85 1.92 8.49
N LEU A 405 -3.86 3.03 7.75
CA LEU A 405 -2.91 4.12 7.88
C LEU A 405 -3.72 5.33 8.34
N PRO A 406 -3.54 5.80 9.58
CA PRO A 406 -4.18 7.01 10.02
C PRO A 406 -3.84 8.16 9.07
N PRO A 407 -4.78 9.07 8.78
CA PRO A 407 -4.48 10.28 8.04
C PRO A 407 -3.34 11.02 8.74
N ALA A 408 -2.46 11.65 7.94
CA ALA A 408 -1.40 12.48 8.50
C ALA A 408 -2.04 13.54 9.42
N PRO A 409 -1.42 13.87 10.58
CA PRO A 409 -1.90 14.96 11.42
C PRO A 409 -2.08 16.20 10.55
N ARG A 410 -3.26 16.82 10.60
CA ARG A 410 -3.41 18.15 9.98
C ARG A 410 -2.46 19.08 10.74
N GLU A 411 -1.52 19.69 10.04
CA GLU A 411 -0.76 20.81 10.60
C GLU A 411 -1.80 21.85 11.04
N THR A 412 -1.88 22.08 12.36
CA THR A 412 -2.80 23.03 13.00
C THR A 412 -2.32 24.45 12.85
#